data_AF-A0A4Y3VWV5-F1
#
_entry.id   AF-A0A4Y3VWV5-F1
#
_cell.length_a   1.000
_cell.length_b   1.000
_cell.length_c   1.000
_cell.angle_alpha   90.00
_cell.angle_beta   90.00
_cell.angle_gamma   90.00
#
_symmetry.space_group_name_H-M   'P 1'
#
loop_
_entity.id
_entity.type
_entity.pdbx_description
1 polymer ?
#
loop_
_entity_poly.entity_id
_entity_poly.type
_entity_poly.pdbx_seq_one_letter_code
_entity_poly.pdbx_strand_id
1 'polypeptide(L)'
;MPEALGTEDHHLAHRVLRTLRDRVTVGVAAHFAAQLPELLWGAYYDGWDSSAVPIKFDREGYVNRFVQEAKVSAEDVPRIVPAVTAVVREHVSPGQLESALEQLPHDIRALLLQPAA
;
A
#
# COMPACT_ATOMS: atom_id res chain seq x y z
N MET A 1 0.00 -19.91 -12.41
CA MET A 1 1.02 -19.06 -13.07
C MET A 1 0.64 -17.64 -12.69
N PRO A 2 1.38 -16.94 -11.81
CA PRO A 2 0.99 -15.58 -11.46
C PRO A 2 1.28 -14.72 -12.68
N GLU A 3 0.21 -14.25 -13.31
CA GLU A 3 0.28 -13.37 -14.46
C GLU A 3 0.93 -12.07 -13.98
N ALA A 4 2.12 -11.81 -14.51
CA ALA A 4 2.90 -10.65 -14.16
C ALA A 4 2.07 -9.40 -14.45
N LEU A 5 1.77 -8.67 -13.37
CA LEU A 5 1.18 -7.35 -13.37
C LEU A 5 1.75 -6.54 -14.54
N GLY A 6 0.89 -6.04 -15.43
CA GLY A 6 1.31 -5.19 -16.53
C GLY A 6 2.04 -3.95 -16.00
N THR A 7 2.67 -3.19 -16.88
CA THR A 7 3.38 -1.96 -16.51
C THR A 7 2.43 -0.96 -15.81
N GLU A 8 1.15 -0.94 -16.22
CA GLU A 8 0.06 -0.18 -15.59
C GLU A 8 -0.22 -0.65 -14.14
N ASP A 9 -0.25 -1.96 -13.91
CA ASP A 9 -0.48 -2.58 -12.60
C ASP A 9 0.69 -2.38 -11.63
N HIS A 10 1.93 -2.32 -12.14
CA HIS A 10 3.09 -1.99 -11.32
C HIS A 10 3.00 -0.56 -10.79
N HIS A 11 2.63 0.40 -11.63
CA HIS A 11 2.45 1.78 -11.17
C HIS A 11 1.35 1.91 -10.13
N LEU A 12 0.27 1.15 -10.27
CA LEU A 12 -0.81 1.10 -9.31
C LEU A 12 -0.33 0.51 -7.97
N ALA A 13 0.37 -0.62 -8.03
CA ALA A 13 0.90 -1.31 -6.86
C ALA A 13 1.81 -0.40 -6.04
N HIS A 14 2.78 0.28 -6.67
CA HIS A 14 3.68 1.21 -5.98
C HIS A 14 2.95 2.32 -5.21
N ARG A 15 1.84 2.83 -5.75
CA ARG A 15 1.13 3.97 -5.14
C ARG A 15 0.30 3.55 -3.93
N VAL A 16 -0.22 2.32 -3.96
CA VAL A 16 -0.83 1.69 -2.77
C VAL A 16 0.21 1.55 -1.68
N LEU A 17 1.41 1.07 -2.05
CA LEU A 17 2.52 0.87 -1.12
C LEU A 17 3.01 2.19 -0.52
N ARG A 18 3.06 3.28 -1.29
CA ARG A 18 3.41 4.62 -0.79
C ARG A 18 2.34 5.17 0.16
N THR A 19 1.06 4.96 -0.14
CA THR A 19 -0.03 5.40 0.75
C THR A 19 -0.01 4.62 2.08
N LEU A 20 0.33 3.33 2.05
CA LEU A 20 0.55 2.51 3.24
C LEU A 20 1.79 2.97 4.03
N ARG A 21 2.92 3.18 3.33
CA ARG A 21 4.21 3.67 3.88
C ARG A 21 4.02 4.94 4.71
N ASP A 22 3.23 5.88 4.22
CA ASP A 22 3.02 7.17 4.90
C ASP A 22 2.17 7.06 6.18
N ARG A 23 1.46 5.94 6.36
CA ARG A 23 0.55 5.71 7.49
C ARG A 23 1.18 4.93 8.64
N VAL A 24 2.27 4.21 8.38
CA VAL A 24 2.97 3.34 9.34
C VAL A 24 4.25 3.99 9.86
N THR A 25 4.83 3.44 10.91
CA THR A 25 6.14 3.88 11.42
C THR A 25 7.26 3.60 10.43
N VAL A 26 8.34 4.39 10.50
CA VAL A 26 9.57 4.21 9.70
C VAL A 26 10.08 2.77 9.75
N GLY A 27 10.09 2.15 10.93
CA GLY A 27 10.55 0.77 11.11
C GLY A 27 9.70 -0.25 10.35
N VAL A 28 8.37 -0.11 10.37
CA VAL A 28 7.48 -0.99 9.61
C VAL A 28 7.58 -0.74 8.12
N ALA A 29 7.65 0.52 7.68
CA ALA A 29 7.89 0.84 6.28
C ALA A 29 9.22 0.23 5.76
N ALA A 30 10.29 0.32 6.55
CA ALA A 30 11.58 -0.25 6.19
C ALA A 30 11.57 -1.79 6.13
N HIS A 31 10.98 -2.46 7.13
CA HIS A 31 10.84 -3.92 7.08
C HIS A 31 9.96 -4.41 5.93
N PHE A 32 8.91 -3.65 5.62
CA PHE A 32 8.06 -3.92 4.48
C PHE A 32 8.83 -3.80 3.16
N ALA A 33 9.59 -2.71 2.98
CA ALA A 33 10.42 -2.49 1.79
C ALA A 33 11.45 -3.59 1.57
N ALA A 34 12.04 -4.13 2.64
CA ALA A 34 13.01 -5.22 2.58
C ALA A 34 12.45 -6.53 1.99
N GLN A 35 11.12 -6.66 1.90
CA GLN A 35 10.44 -7.81 1.29
C GLN A 35 10.00 -7.54 -0.15
N LEU A 36 10.18 -6.32 -0.65
CA LEU A 36 9.88 -5.97 -2.04
C LEU A 36 11.06 -6.32 -2.94
N PRO A 37 10.82 -6.66 -4.23
CA PRO A 37 11.88 -6.74 -5.23
C PRO A 37 12.70 -5.45 -5.26
N GLU A 38 14.04 -5.57 -5.34
CA GLU A 38 14.97 -4.43 -5.27
C GLU A 38 14.67 -3.33 -6.32
N LEU A 39 14.16 -3.74 -7.49
CA LEU A 39 13.75 -2.83 -8.56
C LEU A 39 12.66 -1.84 -8.14
N LEU A 40 11.87 -2.16 -7.10
CA LEU A 40 10.79 -1.31 -6.61
C LEU A 40 11.25 -0.35 -5.50
N TRP A 41 12.45 -0.50 -4.95
CA TRP A 41 12.90 0.32 -3.82
C TRP A 41 13.00 1.80 -4.18
N GLY A 42 13.51 2.12 -5.37
CA GLY A 42 13.59 3.52 -5.83
C GLY A 42 12.22 4.18 -5.85
N ALA A 43 11.22 3.53 -6.44
CA ALA A 43 9.86 4.04 -6.50
C ALA A 43 9.15 4.00 -5.13
N TYR A 44 9.45 3.02 -4.28
CA TYR A 44 8.90 2.92 -2.93
C TYR A 44 9.38 4.06 -2.02
N TYR A 45 10.65 4.45 -2.11
CA TYR A 45 11.22 5.53 -1.30
C TYR A 45 11.12 6.92 -1.94
N ASP A 46 10.72 7.00 -3.21
CA ASP A 46 10.59 8.26 -3.91
C ASP A 46 9.62 9.23 -3.20
N GLY A 47 10.13 10.45 -2.99
CA GLY A 47 9.43 11.55 -2.30
C GLY A 47 9.03 11.27 -0.85
N TRP A 48 9.63 10.28 -0.17
CA TRP A 48 9.29 9.98 1.23
C TRP A 48 9.89 10.97 2.22
N ASP A 49 9.06 11.54 3.09
CA ASP A 49 9.49 12.24 4.30
C ASP A 49 9.31 11.33 5.52
N SER A 50 10.40 10.67 5.94
CA SER A 50 10.40 9.76 7.10
C SER A 50 10.26 10.49 8.44
N SER A 51 10.42 11.81 8.50
CA SER A 51 10.23 12.61 9.72
C SER A 51 8.75 12.95 9.99
N ALA A 52 7.92 12.87 8.94
CA ALA A 52 6.49 13.20 9.01
C ALA A 52 5.58 12.00 9.33
N VAL A 53 6.10 10.77 9.30
CA VAL A 53 5.31 9.55 9.53
C VAL A 53 5.32 9.09 10.99
N PRO A 54 4.24 8.48 11.51
CA PRO A 54 3.00 8.11 10.81
C PRO A 54 2.04 9.30 10.63
N ILE A 55 1.61 9.54 9.38
CA ILE A 55 0.64 10.60 9.08
C ILE A 55 -0.75 10.10 9.45
N LYS A 56 -1.45 10.78 10.35
CA LYS A 56 -2.81 10.38 10.74
C LYS A 56 -3.84 10.88 9.75
N PHE A 57 -4.48 9.96 9.04
CA PHE A 57 -5.70 10.20 8.26
C PHE A 57 -6.71 9.07 8.47
N ASP A 58 -7.99 9.36 8.23
CA ASP A 58 -9.10 8.42 8.24
C ASP A 58 -9.25 7.71 6.87
N ARG A 59 -10.25 6.83 6.73
CA ARG A 59 -10.54 6.16 5.45
C ARG A 59 -10.71 7.13 4.29
N GLU A 60 -11.41 8.25 4.47
CA GLU A 60 -11.62 9.20 3.38
C GLU A 60 -10.30 9.85 2.96
N GLY A 61 -9.47 10.24 3.93
CA GLY A 61 -8.12 10.75 3.67
C GLY A 61 -7.20 9.72 3.00
N TYR A 62 -7.35 8.44 3.34
CA TYR A 62 -6.63 7.35 2.65
C TYR A 62 -7.08 7.23 1.18
N VAL A 63 -8.39 7.21 0.92
CA VAL A 63 -8.96 7.15 -0.44
C VAL A 63 -8.54 8.39 -1.25
N ASN A 64 -8.59 9.58 -0.66
CA ASN A 64 -8.21 10.82 -1.33
C ASN A 64 -6.73 10.81 -1.70
N ARG A 65 -5.83 10.43 -0.78
CA ARG A 65 -4.40 10.24 -1.11
C ARG A 65 -4.22 9.21 -2.21
N PHE A 66 -4.92 8.09 -2.13
CA PHE A 66 -4.86 7.04 -3.12
C PHE A 66 -5.26 7.55 -4.51
N VAL A 67 -6.39 8.24 -4.63
CA VAL A 67 -6.89 8.82 -5.88
C VAL A 67 -5.90 9.81 -6.47
N GLN A 68 -5.32 10.69 -5.64
CA GLN A 68 -4.35 11.69 -6.09
C GLN A 68 -3.05 11.04 -6.57
N GLU A 69 -2.52 10.09 -5.81
CA GLU A 69 -1.30 9.39 -6.16
C GLU A 69 -1.53 8.50 -7.40
N ALA A 70 -2.55 7.64 -7.36
CA ALA A 70 -2.87 6.64 -8.39
C ALA A 70 -3.53 7.17 -9.65
N LYS A 71 -4.03 8.41 -9.64
CA LYS A 71 -4.78 9.00 -10.75
C LYS A 71 -5.93 8.10 -11.21
N VAL A 72 -6.60 7.45 -10.25
CA VAL A 72 -7.78 6.61 -10.48
C VAL A 72 -9.02 7.27 -9.90
N SER A 73 -10.21 6.85 -10.34
CA SER A 73 -11.46 7.30 -9.74
C SER A 73 -11.63 6.75 -8.32
N ALA A 74 -12.27 7.53 -7.44
CA ALA A 74 -12.60 7.09 -6.07
C ALA A 74 -13.46 5.80 -6.04
N GLU A 75 -14.26 5.59 -7.08
CA GLU A 75 -15.10 4.40 -7.27
C GLU A 75 -14.30 3.11 -7.49
N ASP A 76 -13.09 3.21 -8.05
CA ASP A 76 -12.21 2.07 -8.31
C ASP A 76 -11.39 1.66 -7.08
N VAL A 77 -11.21 2.57 -6.12
CA VAL A 77 -10.36 2.35 -4.95
C VAL A 77 -10.77 1.11 -4.14
N PRO A 78 -12.06 0.85 -3.86
CA PRO A 78 -12.48 -0.36 -3.18
C PRO A 78 -12.15 -1.65 -3.94
N ARG A 79 -12.01 -1.62 -5.28
CA ARG A 79 -11.63 -2.79 -6.07
C ARG A 79 -10.11 -2.94 -6.20
N ILE A 80 -9.39 -1.83 -6.33
CA ILE A 80 -7.95 -1.81 -6.59
C ILE A 80 -7.12 -2.09 -5.34
N VAL A 81 -7.40 -1.37 -4.25
CA VAL A 81 -6.63 -1.46 -3.00
C VAL A 81 -6.50 -2.91 -2.49
N PRO A 82 -7.56 -3.73 -2.49
CA PRO A 82 -7.47 -5.11 -2.02
C PRO A 82 -6.79 -6.04 -3.02
N ALA A 83 -6.96 -5.81 -4.33
CA ALA A 83 -6.25 -6.56 -5.35
C ALA A 83 -4.73 -6.38 -5.21
N VAL A 84 -4.28 -5.13 -5.01
CA VAL A 84 -2.86 -4.87 -4.75
C VAL A 84 -2.43 -5.46 -3.40
N THR A 85 -3.26 -5.37 -2.37
CA THR A 85 -2.95 -5.98 -1.07
C THR A 85 -2.79 -7.50 -1.18
N ALA A 86 -3.60 -8.16 -2.02
CA ALA A 86 -3.48 -9.59 -2.30
C ALA A 86 -2.16 -9.94 -3.00
N VAL A 87 -1.74 -9.16 -4.00
CA VAL A 87 -0.41 -9.33 -4.62
C VAL A 87 0.70 -9.15 -3.59
N VAL A 88 0.61 -8.11 -2.77
CA VAL A 88 1.62 -7.82 -1.74
C VAL A 88 1.74 -9.00 -0.78
N ARG A 89 0.64 -9.64 -0.40
CA ARG A 89 0.61 -10.84 0.45
C ARG A 89 1.40 -12.01 -0.12
N GLU A 90 1.56 -12.09 -1.43
CA GLU A 90 2.36 -13.15 -2.06
C GLU A 90 3.87 -12.86 -1.97
N HIS A 91 4.26 -11.60 -1.74
CA HIS A 91 5.65 -11.15 -1.74
C HIS A 91 6.20 -10.85 -0.35
N VAL A 92 5.34 -10.59 0.64
CA VAL A 92 5.74 -10.29 2.01
C VAL A 92 5.38 -11.43 2.97
N SER A 93 6.21 -11.64 3.99
CA SER A 93 5.89 -12.63 5.03
C SER A 93 4.61 -12.24 5.80
N PRO A 94 3.78 -13.23 6.23
CA PRO A 94 2.51 -12.96 6.89
C PRO A 94 2.62 -12.00 8.07
N GLY A 95 3.59 -12.22 8.96
CA GLY A 95 3.77 -11.40 10.16
C GLY A 95 4.18 -9.95 9.88
N GLN A 96 4.81 -9.67 8.74
CA GLN A 96 5.16 -8.29 8.36
C GLN A 96 3.95 -7.50 7.88
N LEU A 97 3.09 -8.12 7.08
CA LEU A 97 1.85 -7.47 6.67
C LEU A 97 0.92 -7.27 7.87
N GLU A 98 0.80 -8.28 8.74
CA GLU A 98 -0.01 -8.16 9.97
C GLU A 98 0.48 -7.00 10.83
N SER A 99 1.79 -6.89 11.06
CA SER A 99 2.40 -5.77 11.81
C SER A 99 2.08 -4.40 11.18
N ALA A 100 1.98 -4.32 9.86
CA ALA A 100 1.60 -3.09 9.16
C ALA A 100 0.10 -2.79 9.31
N LEU A 101 -0.76 -3.80 9.15
CA LEU A 101 -2.21 -3.70 9.27
C LEU A 101 -2.67 -3.37 10.71
N GLU A 102 -1.92 -3.79 11.72
CA GLU A 102 -2.16 -3.48 13.13
C GLU A 102 -2.00 -1.98 13.45
N GLN A 103 -1.17 -1.26 12.69
CA GLN A 103 -1.01 0.19 12.85
C GLN A 103 -2.12 1.00 12.16
N LEU A 104 -2.97 0.34 11.38
CA LEU A 104 -4.04 0.98 10.64
C LEU A 104 -5.34 1.03 11.43
N PRO A 105 -6.08 2.15 11.37
CA PRO A 105 -7.47 2.22 11.78
C PRO A 105 -8.33 1.09 11.18
N HIS A 106 -9.36 0.67 11.92
CA HIS A 106 -10.22 -0.45 11.54
C HIS A 106 -10.85 -0.28 10.15
N ASP A 107 -11.31 0.94 9.84
CA ASP A 107 -11.91 1.35 8.58
C ASP A 107 -10.93 1.25 7.39
N ILE A 108 -9.66 1.59 7.57
CA ILE A 108 -8.62 1.44 6.54
C ILE A 108 -8.25 -0.05 6.39
N ARG A 109 -8.11 -0.78 7.50
CA ARG A 109 -7.83 -2.22 7.46
C ARG A 109 -8.95 -2.99 6.76
N ALA A 110 -10.21 -2.65 7.01
CA ALA A 110 -11.35 -3.25 6.33
C ALA A 110 -11.32 -2.99 4.81
N LEU A 111 -10.89 -1.80 4.37
CA LEU A 111 -10.72 -1.48 2.95
C LEU A 111 -9.60 -2.31 2.31
N LEU A 112 -8.50 -2.58 3.01
CA LEU A 112 -7.37 -3.37 2.52
C LEU A 112 -7.66 -4.88 2.46
N LEU A 113 -8.46 -5.38 3.40
CA LEU A 113 -8.73 -6.82 3.56
C LEU A 113 -10.02 -7.31 2.90
N GLN A 114 -10.80 -6.42 2.28
CA GLN A 114 -11.97 -6.87 1.53
C GLN A 114 -11.52 -7.82 0.40
N PRO A 115 -12.33 -8.82 0.03
CA PRO A 115 -12.02 -9.66 -1.11
C PRO A 115 -11.94 -8.81 -2.38
N ALA A 116 -10.90 -9.02 -3.18
CA ALA A 116 -10.84 -8.45 -4.53
C ALA A 116 -12.02 -9.02 -5.34
N ALA A 117 -12.83 -8.13 -5.91
CA ALA A 117 -13.98 -8.48 -6.73
C ALA A 117 -13.56 -8.90 -8.14
#